data_AF-A0A0A1PLA8-F1
#
_entry.id   AF-A0A0A1PLA8-F1
#
_cell.length_a   1.000
_cell.length_b   1.000
_cell.length_c   1.000
_cell.angle_alpha   90.00
_cell.angle_beta   90.00
_cell.angle_gamma   90.00
#
_symmetry.space_group_name_H-M   'P 1'
#
loop_
_entity.id
_entity.type
_entity.pdbx_description
1 polymer ?
#
loop_
_entity_poly.entity_id
_entity_poly.type
_entity_poly.pdbx_seq_one_letter_code
_entity_poly.pdbx_strand_id
1 'polypeptide(L)'
;MQSLVPPTTTVNPQTPAAARVAGSREAKAWSNAQNFEQVFLNTMLGQMFSGLGTDSPLGGKDSEAWRGMLVDEYARSVTAQGGVGLAPHIYRELIGAQEAAPRRLPPVPRS
;
A
#
# COMPACT_ATOMS: atom_id res chain seq x y z
N MET A 1 -20.12 -27.15 22.69
CA MET A 1 -20.34 -25.70 22.88
C MET A 1 -19.31 -24.97 22.04
N GLN A 2 -19.71 -24.47 20.86
CA GLN A 2 -18.82 -23.80 19.90
C GLN A 2 -18.59 -22.37 20.38
N SER A 3 -17.35 -22.03 20.75
CA SER A 3 -17.00 -20.67 21.16
C SER A 3 -17.01 -19.74 19.94
N LEU A 4 -17.97 -18.82 19.88
CA LEU A 4 -17.94 -17.67 18.99
C LEU A 4 -16.87 -16.70 19.50
N VAL A 5 -15.65 -16.82 18.99
CA VAL A 5 -14.67 -15.73 19.09
C VAL A 5 -14.93 -14.83 17.88
N PRO A 6 -15.33 -13.56 18.05
CA PRO A 6 -15.48 -12.65 16.91
C PRO A 6 -14.11 -12.51 16.22
N PRO A 7 -14.07 -12.44 14.88
CA PRO A 7 -12.82 -12.12 14.20
C PRO A 7 -12.37 -10.75 14.70
N THR A 8 -11.25 -10.70 15.41
CA THR A 8 -10.57 -9.44 15.68
C THR A 8 -10.14 -8.88 14.34
N THR A 9 -10.97 -8.00 13.78
CA THR A 9 -10.56 -7.09 12.73
C THR A 9 -9.40 -6.29 13.31
N THR A 10 -8.18 -6.65 12.95
CA THR A 10 -6.98 -5.88 13.30
C THR A 10 -7.11 -4.52 12.65
N VAL A 11 -7.67 -3.56 13.38
CA VAL A 11 -7.73 -2.16 12.96
C VAL A 11 -6.30 -1.64 12.98
N ASN A 12 -5.69 -1.52 11.81
CA ASN A 12 -4.38 -0.91 11.68
C ASN A 12 -4.45 0.54 12.22
N PRO A 13 -3.67 0.90 13.27
CA PRO A 13 -3.73 2.21 13.92
C PRO A 13 -3.42 3.37 12.95
N GLN A 14 -2.78 3.07 11.82
CA GLN A 14 -2.43 4.06 10.81
C GLN A 14 -3.58 4.40 9.85
N THR A 15 -4.67 3.62 9.84
CA THR A 15 -5.83 3.90 8.98
C THR A 15 -6.55 5.17 9.46
N PRO A 16 -6.63 6.22 8.61
CA PRO A 16 -7.35 7.45 8.94
C PRO A 16 -8.80 7.16 9.30
N ALA A 17 -9.33 7.83 10.33
CA ALA A 17 -10.72 7.62 10.76
C ALA A 17 -11.73 7.83 9.62
N ALA A 18 -11.49 8.81 8.74
CA ALA A 18 -12.33 9.08 7.58
C ALA A 18 -12.33 7.94 6.54
N ALA A 19 -11.25 7.16 6.46
CA ALA A 19 -11.12 6.02 5.56
C ALA A 19 -11.78 4.74 6.09
N ARG A 20 -12.31 4.74 7.33
CA ARG A 20 -12.98 3.56 7.93
C ARG A 20 -14.39 3.36 7.40
N VAL A 21 -14.97 4.37 6.75
CA VAL A 21 -16.29 4.27 6.11
C VAL A 21 -16.13 3.56 4.77
N ALA A 22 -16.58 2.31 4.70
CA ALA A 22 -16.52 1.52 3.47
C ALA A 22 -17.22 2.23 2.30
N GLY A 23 -16.57 2.25 1.13
CA GLY A 23 -17.09 2.89 -0.08
C GLY A 23 -16.92 4.41 -0.17
N SER A 24 -16.47 5.07 0.90
CA SER A 24 -16.16 6.51 0.87
C SER A 24 -15.02 6.83 -0.10
N ARG A 25 -14.96 8.10 -0.54
CA ARG A 25 -13.84 8.59 -1.34
C ARG A 25 -12.53 8.48 -0.58
N GLU A 26 -12.60 8.69 0.73
CA GLU A 26 -11.49 8.63 1.67
C GLU A 26 -10.97 7.18 1.81
N ALA A 27 -11.87 6.19 1.85
CA ALA A 27 -11.49 4.77 1.83
C ALA A 27 -10.81 4.37 0.51
N LYS A 28 -11.28 4.89 -0.63
CA LYS A 28 -10.63 4.66 -1.94
C LYS A 28 -9.24 5.31 -1.99
N ALA A 29 -9.12 6.55 -1.51
CA ALA A 29 -7.84 7.26 -1.43
C ALA A 29 -6.85 6.53 -0.51
N TRP A 30 -7.33 5.96 0.60
CA TRP A 30 -6.51 5.16 1.52
C TRP A 30 -6.04 3.84 0.90
N SER A 31 -6.90 3.15 0.15
CA SER A 31 -6.52 1.95 -0.61
C SER A 31 -5.44 2.27 -1.65
N ASN A 32 -5.61 3.36 -2.40
CA ASN A 32 -4.62 3.80 -3.38
C ASN A 32 -3.28 4.13 -2.72
N ALA A 33 -3.29 4.81 -1.58
CA ALA A 33 -2.06 5.13 -0.84
C ALA A 33 -1.28 3.88 -0.41
N GLN A 34 -1.98 2.84 0.07
CA GLN A 34 -1.37 1.54 0.39
C GLN A 34 -0.78 0.85 -0.85
N ASN A 35 -1.49 0.88 -1.98
CA ASN A 35 -0.98 0.30 -3.24
C ASN A 35 0.30 1.01 -3.71
N PHE A 36 0.38 2.34 -3.56
CA PHE A 36 1.60 3.08 -3.87
C PHE A 36 2.76 2.69 -2.96
N GLU A 37 2.51 2.53 -1.66
CA GLU A 37 3.53 2.02 -0.73
C GLU A 37 4.02 0.62 -1.11
N GLN A 38 3.13 -0.28 -1.55
CA GLN A 38 3.51 -1.60 -2.04
C GLN A 38 4.44 -1.54 -3.27
N VAL A 39 4.13 -0.71 -4.26
CA VAL A 39 4.98 -0.55 -5.46
C VAL A 39 6.34 0.03 -5.08
N PHE A 40 6.36 1.01 -4.18
CA PHE A 40 7.59 1.58 -3.64
C PHE A 40 8.44 0.52 -2.94
N LEU A 41 7.84 -0.28 -2.05
CA LEU A 41 8.54 -1.36 -1.36
C LEU A 41 9.09 -2.37 -2.35
N ASN A 42 8.30 -2.82 -3.31
CA ASN A 42 8.78 -3.76 -4.33
C ASN A 42 10.00 -3.20 -5.09
N THR A 43 9.96 -1.91 -5.45
CA THR A 43 11.08 -1.24 -6.14
C THR A 43 12.33 -1.17 -5.26
N MET A 44 12.18 -0.74 -4.00
CA MET A 44 13.29 -0.61 -3.06
C MET A 44 13.89 -1.96 -2.68
N LEU A 45 13.04 -2.98 -2.44
CA LEU A 45 13.49 -4.34 -2.19
C LEU A 45 14.20 -4.88 -3.43
N GLY A 46 13.65 -4.70 -4.64
CA GLY A 46 14.32 -5.10 -5.88
C GLY A 46 15.71 -4.49 -6.04
N GLN A 47 15.86 -3.19 -5.73
CA GLN A 47 17.16 -2.50 -5.74
C GLN A 47 18.11 -3.02 -4.66
N MET A 48 17.62 -3.29 -3.44
CA MET A 48 18.41 -3.89 -2.36
C MET A 48 18.93 -5.27 -2.75
N PHE A 49 18.10 -6.13 -3.35
CA PHE A 49 18.53 -7.45 -3.84
C PHE A 49 19.50 -7.38 -5.02
N SER A 50 19.32 -6.39 -5.91
CA SER A 50 20.25 -6.14 -7.01
C SER A 50 21.61 -5.65 -6.52
N GLY A 51 21.64 -4.86 -5.44
CA GLY A 51 22.87 -4.35 -4.81
C GLY A 51 23.64 -5.38 -3.99
N LEU A 52 23.02 -6.51 -3.60
CA LEU A 52 23.66 -7.58 -2.83
C LEU A 52 24.64 -8.45 -3.65
N GLY A 53 24.85 -8.14 -4.92
CA GLY A 53 25.82 -8.81 -5.77
C GLY A 53 25.37 -10.22 -6.16
N THR A 54 25.44 -10.51 -7.45
CA THR A 54 25.32 -11.88 -8.00
C THR A 54 26.53 -12.76 -7.66
N ASP A 55 27.48 -12.25 -6.88
CA ASP A 55 28.80 -12.85 -6.58
C ASP A 55 28.82 -13.71 -5.30
N SER A 56 27.65 -14.09 -4.79
CA SER A 56 27.59 -15.13 -3.76
C SER A 56 27.63 -16.51 -4.45
N PRO A 57 28.44 -17.48 -4.00
CA PRO A 57 28.49 -18.84 -4.54
C PRO A 57 27.13 -19.58 -4.55
N LEU A 58 26.12 -19.01 -3.90
CA LEU A 58 24.73 -19.50 -3.84
C LEU A 58 23.75 -18.73 -4.75
N GLY A 59 24.24 -17.77 -5.55
CA GLY A 59 23.45 -16.83 -6.34
C GLY A 59 23.41 -17.16 -7.82
N GLY A 60 22.58 -18.13 -8.21
CA GLY A 60 22.22 -18.40 -9.62
C GLY A 60 20.74 -18.12 -9.91
N LYS A 61 20.28 -18.32 -11.15
CA LYS A 61 18.85 -18.20 -11.57
C LYS A 61 17.91 -19.07 -10.73
N ASP A 62 18.41 -20.18 -10.17
CA ASP A 62 17.63 -21.03 -9.25
C ASP A 62 17.33 -20.33 -7.91
N SER A 63 18.08 -19.27 -7.58
CA SER A 63 17.85 -18.45 -6.40
C SER A 63 16.82 -17.34 -6.57
N GLU A 64 16.50 -16.95 -7.80
CA GLU A 64 15.51 -15.91 -8.07
C GLU A 64 14.10 -16.35 -7.69
N ALA A 65 13.74 -17.62 -7.92
CA ALA A 65 12.40 -18.12 -7.64
C ALA A 65 12.07 -18.11 -6.13
N TRP A 66 12.99 -18.59 -5.28
CA TRP A 66 12.78 -18.56 -3.84
C TRP A 66 12.96 -17.16 -3.24
N ARG A 67 13.81 -16.30 -3.84
CA ARG A 67 13.89 -14.88 -3.46
C ARG A 67 12.58 -14.15 -3.73
N GLY A 68 11.97 -14.32 -4.90
CA GLY A 68 10.68 -13.70 -5.22
C GLY A 68 9.59 -14.10 -4.22
N MET A 69 9.53 -15.39 -3.87
CA MET A 69 8.57 -15.87 -2.86
C MET A 69 8.83 -15.30 -1.46
N LEU A 70 10.10 -15.21 -1.03
CA LEU A 70 10.46 -14.59 0.25
C LEU A 70 10.17 -13.09 0.28
N VAL A 71 10.39 -12.39 -0.84
CA VAL A 71 10.09 -10.97 -0.99
C VAL A 71 8.58 -10.72 -0.90
N ASP A 72 7.77 -11.55 -1.54
CA ASP A 72 6.30 -11.45 -1.47
C ASP A 72 5.80 -11.65 -0.03
N GLU A 73 6.28 -12.68 0.67
CA GLU A 73 5.89 -12.93 2.07
C GLU A 73 6.42 -11.85 3.02
N TYR A 74 7.63 -11.34 2.80
CA TYR A 74 8.15 -10.22 3.58
C TYR A 74 7.32 -8.95 3.33
N ALA A 75 7.01 -8.63 2.07
CA ALA A 75 6.16 -7.51 1.71
C ALA A 75 4.75 -7.64 2.31
N ARG A 76 4.14 -8.83 2.28
CA ARG A 76 2.85 -9.13 2.94
C ARG A 76 2.92 -8.96 4.44
N SER A 77 3.96 -9.47 5.09
CA SER A 77 4.12 -9.36 6.55
C SER A 77 4.29 -7.90 7.00
N VAL A 78 5.09 -7.12 6.26
CA VAL A 78 5.32 -5.70 6.52
C VAL A 78 4.04 -4.92 6.28
N THR A 79 3.33 -5.14 5.18
CA THR A 79 2.07 -4.45 4.88
C THR A 79 0.94 -4.83 5.83
N ALA A 80 0.83 -6.10 6.24
CA ALA A 80 -0.15 -6.56 7.22
C ALA A 80 0.02 -5.93 8.61
N GLN A 81 1.26 -5.64 9.00
CA GLN A 81 1.57 -4.91 10.24
C GLN A 81 1.38 -3.39 10.11
N GLY A 82 1.04 -2.91 8.92
CA GLY A 82 0.74 -1.52 8.64
C GLY A 82 1.75 -0.81 7.75
N GLY A 83 2.56 -1.55 7.01
CA GLY A 83 3.51 -1.00 6.05
C GLY A 83 4.72 -0.38 6.74
N VAL A 84 5.50 0.39 5.97
CA VAL A 84 6.63 1.18 6.50
C VAL A 84 6.19 2.54 7.02
N GLY A 85 4.89 2.85 6.93
CA GLY A 85 4.29 4.10 7.40
C GLY A 85 4.27 5.21 6.36
N LEU A 86 4.45 4.90 5.08
CA LEU A 86 4.37 5.89 3.99
C LEU A 86 2.93 6.15 3.54
N ALA A 87 2.03 5.17 3.68
CA ALA A 87 0.64 5.30 3.27
C ALA A 87 -0.09 6.53 3.87
N PRO A 88 0.09 6.91 5.16
CA PRO A 88 -0.47 8.14 5.72
C PRO A 88 0.00 9.43 5.04
N HIS A 89 1.27 9.50 4.63
CA HIS A 89 1.85 10.65 3.94
C HIS A 89 1.31 10.75 2.51
N ILE A 90 1.32 9.63 1.78
CA ILE A 90 0.79 9.56 0.41
C ILE A 90 -0.71 9.89 0.40
N TYR A 91 -1.46 9.39 1.39
CA TYR A 91 -2.88 9.69 1.54
C TYR A 91 -3.16 11.20 1.68
N ARG A 92 -2.37 11.91 2.49
CA ARG A 92 -2.52 13.36 2.67
C ARG A 92 -2.30 14.12 1.37
N GLU A 93 -1.25 13.77 0.62
CA GLU A 93 -0.97 14.36 -0.70
C GLU A 93 -2.10 14.05 -1.69
N LEU A 94 -2.61 12.81 -1.68
CA LEU A 94 -3.68 12.41 -2.59
C LEU A 94 -4.99 13.14 -2.29
N ILE A 95 -5.32 13.38 -1.02
CA ILE A 95 -6.50 14.17 -0.65
C ILE A 95 -6.29 15.65 -1.00
N GLY A 96 -5.11 16.22 -0.68
CA GLY A 96 -4.78 17.61 -1.00
C GLY A 96 -4.80 17.90 -2.50
N ALA A 97 -4.23 17.02 -3.32
CA ALA A 97 -4.25 17.13 -4.78
C ALA A 97 -5.68 17.08 -5.35
N GLN A 98 -6.56 16.28 -4.76
CA GLN A 98 -7.95 16.21 -5.18
C GLN A 98 -8.82 17.39 -4.69
N GLU A 99 -8.44 18.05 -3.59
CA GLU A 99 -9.06 19.31 -3.15
C GLU A 99 -8.62 20.50 -4.03
N ALA A 100 -7.37 20.47 -4.50
CA ALA A 100 -6.84 21.44 -5.46
C ALA A 100 -7.37 21.24 -6.90
N ALA A 101 -7.81 20.03 -7.25
CA ALA A 101 -8.43 19.75 -8.53
C ALA A 101 -9.77 20.50 -8.65
N PRO A 102 -9.95 21.40 -9.63
CA PRO A 102 -11.14 22.21 -9.71
C PRO A 102 -12.39 21.33 -9.89
N ARG A 103 -13.38 21.51 -9.01
CA ARG A 103 -14.74 21.00 -9.23
C ARG A 103 -15.15 21.40 -10.64
N ARG A 104 -15.36 20.43 -11.53
CA ARG A 104 -15.85 20.67 -12.90
C ARG A 104 -17.05 21.61 -12.82
N LEU A 105 -16.87 22.84 -13.31
CA LEU A 105 -17.93 23.85 -13.36
C LEU A 105 -19.02 23.35 -14.34
N PRO A 106 -20.32 23.50 -14.00
CA PRO A 106 -21.40 23.14 -14.90
C PRO A 106 -21.34 23.96 -16.19
N PRO A 107 -21.80 23.40 -17.33
CA PRO A 107 -21.82 24.12 -18.60
C PRO A 107 -22.71 25.38 -18.47
N VAL A 108 -22.14 26.53 -18.82
CA VAL A 108 -22.86 27.80 -18.81
C VAL A 108 -23.88 27.78 -19.97
N PRO A 109 -25.19 27.98 -19.71
CA PRO A 109 -26.17 28.06 -20.79
C PRO A 109 -25.87 29.28 -21.66
N ARG A 110 -25.82 29.08 -22.99
CA ARG A 110 -25.74 30.18 -23.96
C ARG A 110 -27.16 30.69 -24.19
N SER A 111 -27.40 31.97 -23.88
CA SER A 111 -28.62 32.70 -24.24
C SER A 111 -28.71 32.93 -25.73
#